data_AF-A0A4P2Q7Z9-F1
#
_entry.id   AF-A0A4P2Q7Z9-F1
#
_cell.length_a   1.000
_cell.length_b   1.000
_cell.length_c   1.000
_cell.angle_alpha   90.00
_cell.angle_beta   90.00
_cell.angle_gamma   90.00
#
_symmetry.space_group_name_H-M   'P 1'
#
loop_
_entity.id
_entity.type
_entity.pdbx_description
1 polymer ?
#
loop_
_entity_poly.entity_id
_entity_poly.type
_entity_poly.pdbx_seq_one_letter_code
_entity_poly.pdbx_strand_id
1 'polypeptide(L)'
;MPFNRMNRKAAHCLAGASVAAAVLAGAPERASAQDAGGAASDTVSVDGKGIVGGALLGGEVVMLTMGAIGVERAWPYLVFGGLGAVGGGVAGYFVEAAEPPAEVPLYMLAGGMALVIPTLVVTLNATAYRPPETDQSEPIRNEPVAEPPQPGINVQITSDAAPLLRGIRAEAPRLGLIDIAPSRVALGVPALSLRPLYSQDELFKFRVTQGHELRVPVLRATF
;
A
#
# COMPACT_ATOMS: atom_id res chain seq x y z
N MET A 1 6.42 -19.01 33.87
CA MET A 1 5.16 -19.45 33.22
C MET A 1 4.97 -18.70 31.89
N PRO A 2 5.33 -19.28 30.73
CA PRO A 2 5.20 -18.62 29.43
C PRO A 2 4.24 -19.37 28.48
N PHE A 3 3.00 -19.65 28.91
CA PHE A 3 2.03 -20.41 28.10
C PHE A 3 1.04 -19.56 27.29
N ASN A 4 1.10 -18.21 27.38
CA ASN A 4 -0.01 -17.37 26.92
C ASN A 4 0.16 -16.72 25.52
N ARG A 5 1.35 -16.75 24.90
CA ARG A 5 1.58 -16.14 23.57
C ARG A 5 1.24 -17.06 22.39
N MET A 6 1.24 -18.38 22.59
CA MET A 6 1.04 -19.34 21.51
C MET A 6 -0.44 -19.50 21.11
N ASN A 7 -1.37 -19.23 22.05
CA ASN A 7 -2.82 -19.35 21.81
C ASN A 7 -3.41 -18.24 20.93
N ARG A 8 -2.84 -17.03 20.89
CA ARG A 8 -3.32 -15.97 19.99
C ARG A 8 -3.00 -16.27 18.52
N LYS A 9 -1.83 -16.84 18.24
CA LYS A 9 -1.44 -17.22 16.87
C LYS A 9 -2.30 -18.37 16.34
N ALA A 10 -2.58 -19.37 17.18
CA ALA A 10 -3.46 -20.48 16.84
C ALA A 10 -4.92 -20.03 16.62
N ALA A 11 -5.42 -19.07 17.40
CA ALA A 11 -6.75 -18.50 17.23
C ALA A 11 -6.91 -17.73 15.90
N HIS A 12 -5.85 -17.03 15.44
CA HIS A 12 -5.86 -16.37 14.13
C HIS A 12 -5.79 -17.37 12.96
N CYS A 13 -5.08 -18.49 13.10
CA CYS A 13 -5.09 -19.56 12.10
C CYS A 13 -6.46 -20.24 11.98
N LEU A 14 -7.16 -20.46 13.10
CA LEU A 14 -8.52 -21.04 13.12
C LEU A 14 -9.58 -20.07 12.57
N ALA A 15 -9.45 -18.77 12.80
CA ALA A 15 -10.34 -17.76 12.24
C ALA A 15 -10.09 -17.50 10.73
N GLY A 16 -8.83 -17.59 10.27
CA GLY A 16 -8.51 -17.50 8.83
C GLY A 16 -9.03 -18.71 8.04
N ALA A 17 -8.91 -19.91 8.62
CA ALA A 17 -9.44 -21.13 8.02
C ALA A 17 -10.98 -21.12 7.92
N SER A 18 -11.70 -20.50 8.86
CA SER A 18 -13.16 -20.41 8.82
C SER A 18 -13.68 -19.37 7.83
N VAL A 19 -12.95 -18.28 7.56
CA VAL A 19 -13.32 -17.33 6.49
C VAL A 19 -13.06 -17.94 5.11
N ALA A 20 -11.96 -18.66 4.91
CA ALA A 20 -11.70 -19.41 3.68
C ALA A 20 -12.75 -20.51 3.45
N ALA A 21 -13.17 -21.22 4.51
CA ALA A 21 -14.24 -22.21 4.44
C ALA A 21 -15.63 -21.57 4.24
N ALA A 22 -15.90 -20.38 4.78
CA ALA A 22 -17.16 -19.67 4.58
C ALA A 22 -17.30 -19.09 3.15
N VAL A 23 -16.19 -18.68 2.52
CA VAL A 23 -16.18 -18.30 1.09
C VAL A 23 -16.41 -19.53 0.19
N LEU A 24 -15.94 -20.72 0.61
CA LEU A 24 -16.21 -21.98 -0.10
C LEU A 24 -17.62 -22.55 0.17
N ALA A 25 -18.24 -22.22 1.31
CA ALA A 25 -19.56 -22.72 1.72
C ALA A 25 -20.71 -21.73 1.46
N GLY A 26 -20.42 -20.48 1.11
CA GLY A 26 -21.40 -19.53 0.60
C GLY A 26 -21.89 -20.00 -0.76
N ALA A 27 -23.02 -20.72 -0.77
CA ALA A 27 -23.68 -21.12 -1.99
C ALA A 27 -23.83 -19.90 -2.92
N PRO A 28 -23.38 -19.96 -4.19
CA PRO A 28 -23.62 -18.86 -5.11
C PRO A 28 -25.13 -18.73 -5.31
N GLU A 29 -25.74 -17.72 -4.68
CA GLU A 29 -27.10 -17.31 -5.00
C GLU A 29 -27.09 -16.74 -6.42
N ARG A 30 -27.33 -17.64 -7.39
CA ARG A 30 -27.65 -17.39 -8.79
C ARG A 30 -26.91 -16.22 -9.45
N ALA A 31 -25.77 -16.53 -10.05
CA ALA A 31 -25.33 -15.76 -11.21
C ALA A 31 -26.30 -16.07 -12.37
N SER A 32 -27.16 -15.11 -12.73
CA SER A 32 -27.91 -15.16 -13.98
C SER A 32 -26.91 -14.95 -15.12
N ALA A 33 -26.40 -16.04 -15.69
CA ALA A 33 -25.83 -15.98 -17.03
C ALA A 33 -26.95 -15.49 -17.97
N GLN A 34 -26.66 -14.49 -18.79
CA GLN A 34 -27.61 -14.03 -19.80
C GLN A 34 -28.01 -15.22 -20.68
N ASP A 35 -29.32 -15.46 -20.83
CA ASP A 35 -29.85 -16.40 -21.82
C ASP A 35 -29.33 -15.99 -23.20
N ALA A 36 -28.38 -16.77 -23.72
CA ALA A 36 -27.95 -16.68 -25.11
C ALA A 36 -29.00 -17.36 -26.00
N GLY A 37 -30.14 -16.69 -26.15
CA GLY A 37 -31.11 -17.00 -27.18
C GLY A 37 -30.58 -16.57 -28.53
N GLY A 38 -29.90 -17.46 -29.27
CA GLY A 38 -29.52 -17.19 -30.65
C GLY A 38 -28.60 -18.19 -31.32
N ALA A 39 -29.17 -19.29 -31.85
CA ALA A 39 -28.73 -20.03 -33.03
C ALA A 39 -27.22 -20.37 -33.22
N ALA A 40 -26.88 -21.64 -33.00
CA ALA A 40 -25.85 -22.39 -33.73
C ALA A 40 -24.45 -21.75 -33.86
N SER A 41 -23.85 -21.28 -32.76
CA SER A 41 -22.39 -21.08 -32.61
C SER A 41 -21.96 -20.70 -31.18
N ASP A 42 -22.79 -20.99 -30.18
CA ASP A 42 -22.68 -20.42 -28.84
C ASP A 42 -21.80 -21.24 -27.88
N THR A 43 -20.72 -21.83 -28.41
CA THR A 43 -19.70 -22.50 -27.60
C THR A 43 -18.83 -21.43 -26.96
N VAL A 44 -18.90 -21.32 -25.63
CA VAL A 44 -18.02 -20.47 -24.81
C VAL A 44 -16.57 -20.76 -25.18
N SER A 45 -15.91 -19.79 -25.83
CA SER A 45 -14.50 -19.93 -26.19
C SER A 45 -13.67 -20.16 -24.93
N VAL A 46 -12.82 -21.20 -24.96
CA VAL A 46 -11.96 -21.61 -23.86
C VAL A 46 -10.63 -20.85 -23.86
N ASP A 47 -10.31 -20.21 -24.99
CA ASP A 47 -8.99 -19.70 -25.29
C ASP A 47 -8.50 -18.67 -24.26
N GLY A 48 -7.36 -18.96 -23.62
CA GLY A 48 -6.68 -18.10 -22.65
C GLY A 48 -7.35 -17.97 -21.26
N LYS A 49 -8.55 -18.52 -21.04
CA LYS A 49 -9.25 -18.42 -19.74
C LYS A 49 -8.56 -19.21 -18.64
N GLY A 50 -8.00 -20.37 -18.99
CA GLY A 50 -7.21 -21.22 -18.11
C GLY A 50 -5.87 -20.59 -17.80
N ILE A 51 -5.21 -19.95 -18.77
CA ILE A 51 -3.97 -19.20 -18.54
C ILE A 51 -4.22 -18.03 -17.56
N VAL A 52 -5.20 -17.18 -17.84
CA VAL A 52 -5.52 -16.03 -16.98
C VAL A 52 -6.02 -16.49 -15.61
N GLY A 53 -6.92 -17.47 -15.58
CA GLY A 53 -7.44 -18.04 -14.34
C GLY A 53 -6.37 -18.72 -13.51
N GLY A 54 -5.50 -19.50 -14.14
CA GLY A 54 -4.35 -20.13 -13.51
C GLY A 54 -3.36 -19.10 -12.96
N ALA A 55 -3.10 -18.02 -13.69
CA ALA A 55 -2.22 -16.94 -13.22
C ALA A 55 -2.79 -16.22 -12.00
N LEU A 56 -4.09 -15.90 -12.03
CA LEU A 56 -4.77 -15.34 -10.85
C LEU A 56 -4.67 -16.33 -9.68
N LEU A 57 -5.15 -17.56 -9.86
CA LEU A 57 -5.20 -18.56 -8.79
C LEU A 57 -3.80 -18.86 -8.20
N GLY A 58 -2.77 -18.94 -9.04
CA GLY A 58 -1.38 -19.15 -8.61
C GLY A 58 -0.82 -17.98 -7.78
N GLY A 59 -1.10 -16.73 -8.17
CA GLY A 59 -0.70 -15.56 -7.40
C GLY A 59 -1.45 -15.47 -6.07
N GLU A 60 -2.76 -15.69 -6.11
CA GLU A 60 -3.66 -15.67 -4.96
C GLU A 60 -3.25 -16.70 -3.90
N VAL A 61 -2.98 -17.96 -4.28
CA VAL A 61 -2.55 -19.00 -3.33
C VAL A 61 -1.29 -18.61 -2.57
N VAL A 62 -0.31 -18.02 -3.27
CA VAL A 62 0.96 -17.61 -2.65
C VAL A 62 0.77 -16.38 -1.76
N MET A 63 0.10 -15.35 -2.25
CA MET A 63 -0.12 -14.09 -1.52
C MET A 63 -1.01 -14.30 -0.29
N LEU A 64 -2.07 -15.09 -0.40
CA LEU A 64 -2.96 -15.41 0.71
C LEU A 64 -2.22 -16.21 1.79
N THR A 65 -1.40 -17.19 1.40
CA THR A 65 -0.58 -17.96 2.35
C THR A 65 0.41 -17.06 3.11
N MET A 66 1.11 -16.16 2.41
CA MET A 66 2.03 -15.21 3.05
C MET A 66 1.31 -14.24 3.99
N GLY A 67 0.16 -13.71 3.56
CA GLY A 67 -0.64 -12.81 4.40
C GLY A 67 -1.22 -13.53 5.62
N ALA A 68 -1.62 -14.79 5.47
CA ALA A 68 -2.08 -15.63 6.58
C ALA A 68 -0.96 -15.93 7.60
N ILE A 69 0.29 -16.08 7.14
CA ILE A 69 1.48 -16.24 8.01
C ILE A 69 1.90 -14.89 8.63
N GLY A 70 1.39 -13.77 8.11
CA GLY A 70 1.66 -12.43 8.62
C GLY A 70 2.97 -11.83 8.10
N VAL A 71 3.30 -12.05 6.83
CA VAL A 71 4.45 -11.39 6.20
C VAL A 71 4.19 -9.88 6.12
N GLU A 72 4.94 -9.09 6.88
CA GLU A 72 4.66 -7.63 7.02
C GLU A 72 5.30 -6.78 5.92
N ARG A 73 6.34 -7.30 5.24
CA ARG A 73 7.04 -6.59 4.17
C ARG A 73 6.27 -6.75 2.86
N ALA A 74 6.16 -5.69 2.06
CA ALA A 74 5.43 -5.71 0.78
C ALA A 74 6.19 -6.41 -0.36
N TRP A 75 7.52 -6.29 -0.43
CA TRP A 75 8.33 -6.84 -1.53
C TRP A 75 8.19 -8.36 -1.76
N PRO A 76 8.04 -9.24 -0.74
CA PRO A 76 7.85 -10.67 -0.94
C PRO A 76 6.54 -10.98 -1.66
N TYR A 77 5.48 -10.20 -1.42
CA TYR A 77 4.21 -10.38 -2.13
C TYR A 77 4.36 -10.13 -3.63
N LEU A 78 5.18 -9.15 -4.02
CA LEU A 78 5.46 -8.89 -5.43
C LEU A 78 6.27 -10.03 -6.05
N VAL A 79 7.35 -10.46 -5.41
CA VAL A 79 8.24 -11.48 -5.98
C VAL A 79 7.59 -12.87 -5.99
N PHE A 80 7.10 -13.34 -4.84
CA PHE A 80 6.54 -14.68 -4.73
C PHE A 80 5.12 -14.74 -5.28
N GLY A 81 4.31 -13.70 -5.11
CA GLY A 81 3.00 -13.61 -5.76
C GLY A 81 3.12 -13.56 -7.28
N GLY A 82 4.06 -12.77 -7.82
CA GLY A 82 4.37 -12.75 -9.25
C GLY A 82 4.89 -14.10 -9.77
N LEU A 83 5.80 -14.75 -9.04
CA LEU A 83 6.28 -16.09 -9.39
C LEU A 83 5.15 -17.13 -9.37
N GLY A 84 4.28 -17.06 -8.35
CA GLY A 84 3.07 -17.88 -8.25
C GLY A 84 2.14 -17.67 -9.43
N ALA A 85 1.95 -16.42 -9.86
CA ALA A 85 1.13 -16.09 -11.02
C ALA A 85 1.73 -16.62 -12.34
N VAL A 86 3.04 -16.51 -12.53
CA VAL A 86 3.70 -17.10 -13.72
C VAL A 86 3.56 -18.63 -13.71
N GLY A 87 3.84 -19.27 -12.57
CA GLY A 87 3.70 -20.72 -12.43
C GLY A 87 2.26 -21.19 -12.64
N GLY A 88 1.29 -20.45 -12.09
CA GLY A 88 -0.14 -20.69 -12.28
C GLY A 88 -0.59 -20.50 -13.73
N GLY A 89 -0.07 -19.49 -14.43
CA GLY A 89 -0.36 -19.27 -15.85
C GLY A 89 0.19 -20.38 -16.74
N VAL A 90 1.40 -20.88 -16.46
CA VAL A 90 1.99 -22.05 -17.14
C VAL A 90 1.14 -23.30 -16.87
N ALA A 91 0.72 -23.52 -15.62
CA ALA A 91 -0.20 -24.62 -15.30
C ALA A 91 -1.54 -24.48 -16.05
N GLY A 92 -2.08 -23.27 -16.12
CA GLY A 92 -3.29 -22.93 -16.87
C GLY A 92 -3.18 -23.21 -18.37
N TYR A 93 -2.03 -22.92 -18.97
CA TYR A 93 -1.73 -23.28 -20.35
C TYR A 93 -1.78 -24.80 -20.56
N PHE A 94 -1.16 -25.59 -19.68
CA PHE A 94 -1.21 -27.05 -19.78
C PHE A 94 -2.61 -27.62 -19.52
N VAL A 95 -3.43 -26.94 -18.70
CA VAL A 95 -4.84 -27.28 -18.54
C VAL A 95 -5.60 -27.06 -19.85
N GLU A 96 -5.42 -25.93 -20.53
CA GLU A 96 -6.05 -25.69 -21.84
C GLU A 96 -5.56 -26.68 -22.92
N ALA A 97 -4.26 -26.97 -22.93
CA ALA A 97 -3.65 -27.90 -23.89
C ALA A 97 -4.14 -29.35 -23.73
N ALA A 98 -4.76 -29.69 -22.58
CA ALA A 98 -5.38 -30.99 -22.35
C ALA A 98 -6.81 -31.09 -22.91
N GLU A 99 -7.29 -30.05 -23.59
CA GLU A 99 -8.65 -29.94 -24.17
C GLU A 99 -9.78 -30.33 -23.19
N PRO A 100 -9.80 -29.75 -21.96
CA PRO A 100 -10.82 -30.05 -20.98
C PRO A 100 -12.18 -29.47 -21.39
N PRO A 101 -13.26 -29.91 -20.74
CA PRO A 101 -14.55 -29.22 -20.83
C PRO A 101 -14.41 -27.72 -20.53
N ALA A 102 -15.16 -26.88 -21.24
CA ALA A 102 -15.04 -25.42 -21.19
C ALA A 102 -15.30 -24.82 -19.79
N GLU A 103 -15.99 -25.57 -18.93
CA GLU A 103 -16.29 -25.21 -17.56
C GLU A 103 -15.03 -25.17 -16.69
N VAL A 104 -14.01 -25.99 -16.98
CA VAL A 104 -12.81 -26.06 -16.13
C VAL A 104 -12.02 -24.75 -16.20
N PRO A 105 -11.63 -24.22 -17.37
CA PRO A 105 -10.94 -22.93 -17.46
C PRO A 105 -11.82 -21.77 -17.01
N LEU A 106 -13.14 -21.88 -17.20
CA LEU A 106 -14.10 -20.90 -16.69
C LEU A 106 -14.13 -20.86 -15.16
N TYR A 107 -14.12 -22.01 -14.48
CA TYR A 107 -14.08 -22.08 -13.02
C TYR A 107 -12.72 -21.65 -12.46
N MET A 108 -11.61 -21.95 -13.14
CA MET A 108 -10.30 -21.43 -12.74
C MET A 108 -10.28 -19.90 -12.79
N LEU A 109 -10.81 -19.31 -13.88
CA LEU A 109 -10.93 -17.86 -14.01
C LEU A 109 -11.85 -17.26 -12.94
N ALA A 110 -13.05 -17.82 -12.79
CA ALA A 110 -14.02 -17.36 -11.81
C ALA A 110 -13.48 -17.48 -10.38
N GLY A 111 -12.82 -18.59 -10.06
CA GLY A 111 -12.17 -18.83 -8.78
C GLY A 111 -11.03 -17.85 -8.51
N GLY A 112 -10.18 -17.59 -9.51
CA GLY A 112 -9.12 -16.58 -9.42
C GLY A 112 -9.68 -15.19 -9.12
N MET A 113 -10.72 -14.77 -9.84
CA MET A 113 -11.40 -13.50 -9.62
C MET A 113 -12.10 -13.42 -8.26
N ALA A 114 -12.70 -14.51 -7.80
CA ALA A 114 -13.38 -14.57 -6.51
C ALA A 114 -12.40 -14.41 -5.32
N LEU A 115 -11.15 -14.88 -5.47
CA LEU A 115 -10.14 -14.81 -4.41
C LEU A 115 -9.48 -13.43 -4.27
N VAL A 116 -9.57 -12.57 -5.29
CA VAL A 116 -8.94 -11.23 -5.28
C VAL A 116 -9.30 -10.43 -4.03
N ILE A 117 -10.60 -10.36 -3.69
CA ILE A 117 -11.05 -9.57 -2.54
C ILE A 117 -10.50 -10.15 -1.22
N PRO A 118 -10.71 -11.43 -0.89
CA PRO A 118 -10.11 -12.05 0.29
C PRO A 118 -8.60 -11.84 0.39
N THR A 119 -7.85 -12.01 -0.69
CA THR A 119 -6.39 -11.86 -0.67
C THR A 119 -5.97 -10.42 -0.45
N LEU A 120 -6.65 -9.45 -1.06
CA LEU A 120 -6.39 -8.04 -0.77
C LEU A 120 -6.63 -7.72 0.70
N VAL A 121 -7.73 -8.19 1.28
CA VAL A 121 -8.00 -7.97 2.71
C VAL A 121 -6.91 -8.58 3.59
N VAL A 122 -6.52 -9.83 3.33
CA VAL A 122 -5.52 -10.55 4.12
C VAL A 122 -4.13 -9.93 3.98
N THR A 123 -3.71 -9.60 2.76
CA THR A 123 -2.40 -8.99 2.50
C THR A 123 -2.31 -7.58 3.07
N LEU A 124 -3.33 -6.74 2.87
CA LEU A 124 -3.35 -5.38 3.41
C LEU A 124 -3.35 -5.37 4.95
N ASN A 125 -4.10 -6.27 5.57
CA ASN A 125 -4.11 -6.41 7.03
C ASN A 125 -2.74 -6.87 7.56
N ALA A 126 -2.06 -7.77 6.86
CA ALA A 126 -0.72 -8.22 7.23
C ALA A 126 0.34 -7.13 7.08
N THR A 127 0.19 -6.24 6.09
CA THR A 127 1.14 -5.14 5.81
C THR A 127 0.74 -3.81 6.47
N ALA A 128 -0.29 -3.80 7.32
CA ALA A 128 -0.76 -2.59 7.98
C ALA A 128 0.35 -1.98 8.86
N TYR A 129 0.51 -0.65 8.78
CA TYR A 129 1.47 0.08 9.60
C TYR A 129 1.16 -0.10 11.08
N ARG A 130 2.19 -0.47 11.85
CA ARG A 130 2.14 -0.51 13.31
C ARG A 130 3.08 0.56 13.85
N PRO A 131 2.58 1.55 14.62
CA PRO A 131 3.44 2.56 15.21
C PRO A 131 4.45 1.90 16.15
N PRO A 132 5.69 2.43 16.21
CA PRO A 132 6.67 1.98 17.19
C PRO A 132 6.11 2.21 18.60
N GLU A 133 6.48 1.35 19.56
CA GLU A 133 5.89 1.39 20.91
C GLU A 133 6.18 2.71 21.66
N THR A 134 7.15 3.50 21.20
CA THR A 134 7.44 4.84 21.73
C THR A 134 6.39 5.88 21.37
N ASP A 135 5.62 5.66 20.29
CA ASP A 135 4.64 6.61 19.76
C ASP A 135 3.20 6.13 20.03
N GLN A 136 3.02 5.09 20.84
CA GLN A 136 1.72 4.70 21.35
C GLN A 136 1.27 5.74 22.38
N SER A 137 0.64 6.81 21.90
CA SER A 137 0.03 7.84 22.75
C SER A 137 -0.89 7.16 23.77
N GLU A 138 -0.55 7.26 25.06
CA GLU A 138 -1.48 6.88 26.12
C GLU A 138 -2.82 7.61 25.90
N PRO A 139 -3.96 6.96 26.16
CA PRO A 139 -5.25 7.62 26.04
C PRO A 139 -5.24 8.90 26.87
N ILE A 140 -5.54 10.03 26.22
CA ILE A 140 -5.56 11.36 26.86
C ILE A 140 -6.48 11.28 28.08
N ARG A 141 -5.90 11.24 29.28
CA ARG A 141 -6.61 11.48 30.53
C ARG A 141 -7.03 12.94 30.53
N ASN A 142 -8.30 13.20 30.24
CA ASN A 142 -8.93 14.50 30.43
C ASN A 142 -9.10 14.79 31.93
N GLU A 143 -7.99 14.98 32.64
CA GLU A 143 -8.00 15.55 33.98
C GLU A 143 -7.89 17.07 33.85
N PRO A 144 -8.78 17.88 34.46
CA PRO A 144 -8.72 19.33 34.38
C PRO A 144 -7.38 19.85 34.94
N VAL A 145 -6.61 20.55 34.11
CA VAL A 145 -5.36 21.19 34.53
C VAL A 145 -5.69 22.36 35.45
N ALA A 146 -5.12 22.36 36.66
CA ALA A 146 -5.19 23.48 37.59
C ALA A 146 -4.33 24.67 37.09
N GLU A 147 -4.94 25.86 37.14
CA GLU A 147 -4.43 27.24 37.09
C GLU A 147 -3.14 27.54 36.25
N PRO A 148 -3.21 28.42 35.24
CA PRO A 148 -2.02 28.85 34.49
C PRO A 148 -1.08 29.76 35.33
N PRO A 149 0.25 29.64 35.19
CA PRO A 149 1.18 30.57 35.82
C PRO A 149 1.13 31.95 35.17
N GLN A 150 1.13 32.99 36.00
CA GLN A 150 0.99 34.40 35.62
C GLN A 150 2.13 34.89 34.70
N PRO A 151 1.84 35.78 33.72
CA PRO A 151 2.81 36.25 32.76
C PRO A 151 3.66 37.38 33.36
N GLY A 152 4.95 37.10 33.54
CA GLY A 152 5.93 38.13 33.83
C GLY A 152 7.26 37.72 33.22
N ILE A 153 7.62 38.35 32.10
CA ILE A 153 8.97 38.71 31.61
C ILE A 153 8.78 39.09 30.13
N ASN A 154 8.80 40.41 29.86
CA ASN A 154 8.95 40.95 28.51
C ASN A 154 10.44 40.86 28.13
N VAL A 155 10.79 40.00 27.19
CA VAL A 155 12.10 40.03 26.52
C VAL A 155 11.93 40.76 25.19
N GLN A 156 12.48 41.97 25.15
CA GLN A 156 12.46 42.83 23.97
C GLN A 156 13.66 42.45 23.08
N ILE A 157 13.41 41.68 22.02
CA ILE A 157 14.44 41.31 21.03
C ILE A 157 14.56 42.47 20.04
N THR A 158 15.64 43.24 20.13
CA THR A 158 16.06 44.16 19.08
C THR A 158 16.58 43.35 17.89
N SER A 159 15.86 43.42 16.75
CA SER A 159 16.32 42.85 15.48
C SER A 159 16.82 43.98 14.60
N ASP A 160 18.08 44.35 14.79
CA ASP A 160 18.79 45.33 13.96
C ASP A 160 19.74 44.57 13.03
N ALA A 161 19.19 43.99 11.94
CA ALA A 161 19.98 43.35 10.88
C ALA A 161 19.23 43.30 9.53
N ALA A 162 18.34 44.27 9.26
CA ALA A 162 17.44 44.22 8.10
C ALA A 162 17.93 44.81 6.74
N PRO A 163 19.13 45.41 6.52
CA PRO A 163 19.44 45.94 5.18
C PRO A 163 20.55 45.26 4.37
N LEU A 164 21.24 44.20 4.83
CA LEU A 164 22.45 43.71 4.13
C LEU A 164 22.30 42.55 3.14
N LEU A 165 21.08 42.08 2.83
CA LEU A 165 20.88 40.96 1.89
C LEU A 165 20.00 41.29 0.68
N ARG A 166 19.86 42.56 0.30
CA ARG A 166 19.09 42.99 -0.88
C ARG A 166 19.92 43.05 -2.17
N GLY A 167 20.87 42.12 -2.37
CA GLY A 167 21.87 42.27 -3.42
C GLY A 167 22.37 41.01 -4.13
N ILE A 168 21.80 39.82 -3.88
CA ILE A 168 22.15 38.63 -4.65
C ILE A 168 20.89 38.09 -5.30
N ARG A 169 20.67 38.51 -6.56
CA ARG A 169 19.78 37.78 -7.47
C ARG A 169 20.45 36.44 -7.73
N ALA A 170 20.24 35.49 -6.82
CA ALA A 170 20.66 34.12 -7.01
C ALA A 170 19.87 33.58 -8.20
N GLU A 171 20.54 33.45 -9.33
CA GLU A 171 20.07 32.64 -10.44
C GLU A 171 19.69 31.27 -9.87
N ALA A 172 18.41 30.91 -10.01
CA ALA A 172 17.85 29.74 -9.35
C ALA A 172 18.69 28.50 -9.72
N PRO A 173 19.22 27.72 -8.76
CA PRO A 173 19.84 26.46 -9.09
C PRO A 173 18.76 25.54 -9.68
N ARG A 174 18.78 25.44 -11.01
CA ARG A 174 18.23 24.30 -11.76
C ARG A 174 18.89 23.09 -11.16
N LEU A 175 18.17 22.04 -10.74
CA LEU A 175 18.66 20.68 -10.46
C LEU A 175 17.54 19.87 -9.76
N GLY A 176 16.60 19.35 -10.53
CA GLY A 176 15.94 18.09 -10.17
C GLY A 176 16.86 16.93 -10.56
N LEU A 177 16.68 15.74 -9.97
CA LEU A 177 17.45 14.55 -10.37
C LEU A 177 17.33 14.29 -11.87
N ILE A 178 16.12 14.49 -12.42
CA ILE A 178 15.84 14.46 -13.85
C ILE A 178 15.20 15.80 -14.24
N ASP A 179 15.81 16.51 -15.18
CA ASP A 179 15.30 17.77 -15.73
C ASP A 179 15.03 17.62 -17.23
N ILE A 180 13.78 17.85 -17.63
CA ILE A 180 13.30 17.72 -19.01
C ILE A 180 12.95 19.11 -19.53
N ALA A 181 13.67 19.54 -20.56
CA ALA A 181 13.44 20.79 -21.27
C ALA A 181 13.27 20.54 -22.78
N PRO A 182 12.71 21.50 -23.55
CA PRO A 182 12.30 21.27 -24.94
C PRO A 182 13.40 20.77 -25.89
N SER A 183 14.67 21.00 -25.54
CA SER A 183 15.84 20.59 -26.34
C SER A 183 16.86 19.74 -25.58
N ARG A 184 16.59 19.34 -24.33
CA ARG A 184 17.57 18.61 -23.51
C ARG A 184 16.93 17.81 -22.39
N VAL A 185 17.54 16.65 -22.12
CA VAL A 185 17.36 15.88 -20.88
C VAL A 185 18.66 16.00 -20.09
N ALA A 186 18.58 16.42 -18.83
CA ALA A 186 19.74 16.52 -17.94
C ALA A 186 19.50 15.71 -16.67
N LEU A 187 20.56 15.03 -16.22
CA LEU A 187 20.62 14.35 -14.92
C LEU A 187 21.61 15.10 -14.04
N GLY A 188 21.25 15.35 -12.79
CA GLY A 188 22.12 16.11 -11.90
C GLY A 188 21.83 15.88 -10.42
N VAL A 189 22.71 16.42 -9.58
CA VAL A 189 22.61 16.29 -8.12
C VAL A 189 21.50 17.22 -7.60
N PRO A 190 20.41 16.70 -7.01
CA PRO A 190 19.31 17.54 -6.58
C PRO A 190 19.72 18.47 -5.45
N ALA A 191 19.27 19.72 -5.52
CA ALA A 191 19.46 20.66 -4.41
C ALA A 191 18.56 20.26 -3.24
N LEU A 192 19.16 19.74 -2.17
CA LEU A 192 18.45 19.39 -0.94
C LEU A 192 18.02 20.68 -0.23
N SER A 193 16.73 20.81 0.09
CA SER A 193 16.21 21.94 0.88
C SER A 193 15.70 21.44 2.23
N LEU A 194 16.31 21.94 3.30
CA LEU A 194 15.85 21.75 4.68
C LEU A 194 15.01 22.96 5.07
N ARG A 195 13.76 22.72 5.47
CA ARG A 195 12.88 23.77 6.01
C ARG A 195 12.34 23.37 7.39
N PRO A 196 12.21 24.34 8.31
CA PRO A 196 11.49 24.07 9.56
C PRO A 196 10.02 23.79 9.26
N LEU A 197 9.46 22.77 9.90
CA LEU A 197 8.05 22.36 9.75
C LEU A 197 7.07 23.36 10.38
N TYR A 198 7.52 24.07 11.40
CA TYR A 198 6.71 25.02 12.15
C TYR A 198 7.41 26.37 12.19
N SER A 199 6.61 27.42 12.04
CA SER A 199 7.04 28.79 12.33
C SER A 199 7.19 28.98 13.85
N GLN A 200 7.94 30.01 14.27
CA GLN A 200 8.13 30.28 15.70
C GLN A 200 6.80 30.52 16.42
N ASP A 201 5.85 31.20 15.77
CA ASP A 201 4.52 31.45 16.33
C ASP A 201 3.72 30.15 16.55
N GLU A 202 3.87 29.16 15.66
CA GLU A 202 3.21 27.86 15.78
C GLU A 202 3.86 26.98 16.85
N LEU A 203 5.18 27.04 17.01
CA LEU A 203 5.89 26.35 18.10
C LEU A 203 5.38 26.82 19.47
N PHE A 204 5.20 28.13 19.64
CA PHE A 204 4.67 28.69 20.89
C PHE A 204 3.18 28.38 21.09
N LYS A 205 2.38 28.50 20.04
CA LYS A 205 0.92 28.30 20.11
C LYS A 205 0.53 26.85 20.36
N PHE A 206 1.22 25.90 19.74
CA PHE A 206 0.83 24.49 19.76
C PHE A 206 1.73 23.61 20.64
N ARG A 207 2.80 24.17 21.23
CA ARG A 207 3.82 23.44 22.02
C ARG A 207 4.32 22.16 21.33
N VAL A 208 4.42 22.20 20.01
CA VAL A 208 4.94 21.09 19.22
C VAL A 208 6.46 21.15 19.17
N THR A 209 7.11 19.99 19.08
CA THR A 209 8.56 19.91 18.89
C THR A 209 8.91 20.31 17.46
N GLN A 210 9.98 21.08 17.30
CA GLN A 210 10.42 21.54 15.98
C GLN A 210 10.87 20.35 15.12
N GLY A 211 10.14 20.10 14.03
CA GLY A 211 10.54 19.17 12.99
C GLY A 211 11.24 19.86 11.82
N HIS A 212 12.03 19.10 11.06
CA HIS A 212 12.66 19.56 9.83
C HIS A 212 12.12 18.76 8.64
N GLU A 213 11.65 19.45 7.61
CA GLU A 213 11.25 18.85 6.34
C GLU A 213 12.45 18.84 5.39
N LEU A 214 12.84 17.66 4.90
CA LEU A 214 13.83 17.50 3.85
C LEU A 214 13.13 17.35 2.50
N ARG A 215 13.29 18.34 1.62
CA ARG A 215 12.76 18.30 0.24
C ARG A 215 13.85 17.89 -0.74
N VAL A 216 13.57 16.84 -1.51
CA VAL A 216 14.46 16.32 -2.55
C VAL A 216 13.74 16.39 -3.91
N PRO A 217 14.07 17.36 -4.79
CA PRO A 217 13.42 17.46 -6.09
C PRO A 217 13.85 16.32 -7.02
N VAL A 218 12.92 15.42 -7.37
CA VAL A 218 13.21 14.25 -8.21
C VAL A 218 13.01 14.54 -9.70
N LEU A 219 11.90 15.17 -10.07
CA LEU A 219 11.56 15.45 -11.47
C LEU A 219 11.21 16.92 -11.64
N ARG A 220 11.75 17.54 -12.70
CA ARG A 220 11.34 18.85 -13.18
C ARG A 220 11.11 18.77 -14.68
N ALA A 221 9.99 19.31 -15.14
CA ALA A 221 9.68 19.43 -16.55
C ALA A 221 9.25 20.88 -16.85
N THR A 222 9.76 21.41 -17.95
CA THR A 222 9.36 22.71 -18.51
C THR A 222 8.99 22.49 -19.97
N PHE A 223 7.79 22.93 -20.34
CA PHE A 223 7.21 22.80 -21.67
C PHE A 223 7.07 24.18 -22.30
#